data_AF-A0A523NVF9-F1
#
_entry.id   AF-A0A523NVF9-F1
#
_cell.length_a   1.000
_cell.length_b   1.000
_cell.length_c   1.000
_cell.angle_alpha   90.00
_cell.angle_beta   90.00
_cell.angle_gamma   90.00
#
_symmetry.space_group_name_H-M   'P 1'
#
loop_
_entity.id
_entity.type
_entity.pdbx_description
1 polymer ?
#
loop_
_entity_poly.entity_id
_entity_poly.type
_entity_poly.pdbx_seq_one_letter_code
_entity_poly.pdbx_strand_id
1 'polypeptide(L)'
;MMFLVKYPTKQLASCLVVLLCASCAVLAPTPTSTAANERGGSRAERVFIYQSRIADALLDLYPFVEVFETAHPDLIAAEAQMVEFCSPLTRAVLTELEGRQPSLRLRIEVMTSIDDCERAAHKIDRLINAPPQPYNGGNAI
;
A
#
# COMPACT_ATOMS: atom_id res chain seq x y z
N MET A 1 60.55 16.23 18.97
CA MET A 1 60.03 14.93 18.49
C MET A 1 59.78 15.10 16.98
N MET A 2 60.64 14.61 16.08
CA MET A 2 60.72 13.20 15.62
C MET A 2 59.35 12.69 15.12
N PHE A 3 59.09 12.22 13.90
CA PHE A 3 59.85 11.98 12.65
C PHE A 3 58.82 11.91 11.49
N LEU A 4 59.18 12.49 10.33
CA LEU A 4 59.12 11.94 8.95
C LEU A 4 57.92 11.08 8.45
N VAL A 5 57.45 11.08 7.19
CA VAL A 5 57.68 11.82 5.93
C VAL A 5 56.88 11.10 4.80
N LYS A 6 56.69 11.81 3.66
CA LYS A 6 56.47 11.33 2.27
C LYS A 6 55.08 10.83 1.88
N TYR A 7 54.51 11.44 0.83
CA TYR A 7 54.47 10.80 -0.49
C TYR A 7 54.74 11.82 -1.61
N PRO A 8 55.40 11.41 -2.72
CA PRO A 8 55.99 12.30 -3.71
C PRO A 8 55.09 12.59 -4.93
N THR A 9 55.41 13.75 -5.50
CA THR A 9 55.14 14.30 -6.83
C THR A 9 55.50 13.40 -8.01
N LYS A 10 54.58 13.23 -8.97
CA LYS A 10 54.83 13.11 -10.43
C LYS A 10 53.58 13.65 -11.17
N GLN A 11 53.60 14.89 -11.65
CA GLN A 11 53.98 15.32 -13.00
C GLN A 11 52.93 15.06 -14.11
N LEU A 12 52.52 16.18 -14.73
CA LEU A 12 52.34 16.44 -16.17
C LEU A 12 50.92 16.58 -16.77
N ALA A 13 50.77 17.74 -17.43
CA ALA A 13 50.02 18.03 -18.66
C ALA A 13 48.49 17.96 -18.58
N SER A 14 47.74 19.08 -18.55
CA SER A 14 47.64 20.18 -19.53
C SER A 14 47.28 19.74 -20.96
N CYS A 15 46.05 20.11 -21.33
CA CYS A 15 45.53 20.43 -22.66
C CYS A 15 45.33 19.33 -23.72
N LEU A 16 44.04 19.18 -24.05
CA LEU A 16 43.50 19.37 -25.41
C LEU A 16 43.83 18.29 -26.43
N VAL A 17 42.96 17.28 -26.58
CA VAL A 17 42.76 16.60 -27.86
C VAL A 17 41.28 16.27 -28.09
N VAL A 18 40.80 16.85 -29.19
CA VAL A 18 39.64 16.53 -30.03
C VAL A 18 39.20 15.06 -29.97
N LEU A 19 37.89 14.84 -29.80
CA LEU A 19 37.24 13.56 -30.14
C LEU A 19 36.00 13.82 -31.00
N LEU A 20 36.26 13.96 -32.30
CA LEU A 20 35.34 13.53 -33.35
C LEU A 20 35.52 12.02 -33.52
N CYS A 21 34.45 11.25 -33.33
CA CYS A 21 34.20 9.94 -33.96
C CYS A 21 32.74 9.55 -33.62
N ALA A 22 31.82 9.66 -34.57
CA ALA A 22 31.47 8.62 -35.54
C ALA A 22 30.65 7.47 -34.91
N SER A 23 29.35 7.51 -35.20
CA SER A 23 28.42 6.40 -35.44
C SER A 23 28.74 5.03 -34.81
N CYS A 24 28.02 4.71 -33.74
CA CYS A 24 27.60 3.34 -33.47
C CYS A 24 26.07 3.28 -33.54
N ALA A 25 25.56 2.84 -34.69
CA ALA A 25 24.26 2.18 -34.74
C ALA A 25 24.40 0.85 -33.99
N VAL A 26 23.93 0.80 -32.75
CA VAL A 26 23.69 -0.45 -32.01
C VAL A 26 22.22 -0.42 -31.62
N LEU A 27 21.48 -1.41 -32.12
CA LEU A 27 20.14 -1.72 -31.67
C LEU A 27 20.18 -1.99 -30.16
N ALA A 28 19.68 -1.05 -29.37
CA ALA A 28 19.25 -1.34 -28.02
C ALA A 28 17.76 -1.70 -28.09
N PRO A 29 17.31 -2.85 -27.58
CA PRO A 29 15.90 -3.01 -27.27
C PRO A 29 15.56 -1.94 -26.24
N THR A 30 14.50 -1.17 -26.48
CA THR A 30 13.88 -0.32 -25.47
C THR A 30 13.06 -1.20 -24.54
N PRO A 31 13.51 -1.52 -23.30
CA PRO A 31 12.57 -1.75 -22.23
C PRO A 31 12.12 -0.37 -21.77
N THR A 32 11.02 0.13 -22.34
CA THR A 32 10.31 1.27 -21.76
C THR A 32 8.88 0.87 -21.46
N SER A 33 8.74 -0.25 -20.76
CA SER A 33 7.59 -0.51 -19.88
C SER A 33 7.75 0.31 -18.61
N THR A 34 7.65 1.63 -18.68
CA THR A 34 7.50 2.52 -17.51
C THR A 34 7.03 3.90 -17.97
N ALA A 35 5.88 3.97 -18.65
CA ALA A 35 5.23 5.24 -18.95
C ALA A 35 3.72 5.13 -18.81
N ALA A 36 3.25 4.80 -17.60
CA ALA A 36 1.87 5.01 -17.14
C ALA A 36 1.76 4.81 -15.62
N ASN A 37 2.56 5.51 -14.80
CA ASN A 37 2.37 5.51 -13.35
C ASN A 37 2.65 6.87 -12.70
N GLU A 38 2.30 7.96 -13.38
CA GLU A 38 2.42 9.31 -12.81
C GLU A 38 1.05 10.01 -12.85
N ARG A 39 0.28 9.85 -11.76
CA ARG A 39 -0.74 10.77 -11.19
C ARG A 39 -1.87 10.09 -10.41
N GLY A 40 -1.91 8.76 -10.34
CA GLY A 40 -2.86 8.04 -9.49
C GLY A 40 -2.12 6.94 -8.74
N GLY A 41 -2.20 6.93 -7.41
CA GLY A 41 -1.64 5.87 -6.58
C GLY A 41 -2.07 4.48 -7.05
N SER A 42 -1.32 3.44 -6.67
CA SER A 42 -1.62 2.07 -7.10
C SER A 42 -3.04 1.67 -6.69
N ARG A 43 -3.68 0.72 -7.39
CA ARG A 43 -5.02 0.25 -6.99
C ARG A 43 -5.03 -0.23 -5.54
N ALA A 44 -3.99 -0.95 -5.13
CA ALA A 44 -3.80 -1.42 -3.76
C ALA A 44 -3.79 -0.26 -2.75
N GLU A 45 -3.08 0.82 -3.06
CA GLU A 45 -3.03 2.02 -2.22
C GLU A 45 -4.40 2.68 -2.05
N ARG A 46 -5.18 2.82 -3.15
CA ARG A 46 -6.53 3.38 -3.07
C ARG A 46 -7.46 2.53 -2.21
N VAL A 47 -7.40 1.21 -2.35
CA VAL A 47 -8.21 0.28 -1.55
C VAL A 47 -7.76 0.31 -0.08
N PHE A 48 -6.45 0.38 0.19
CA PHE A 48 -5.93 0.50 1.54
C PHE A 48 -6.43 1.78 2.23
N ILE A 49 -6.35 2.92 1.54
CA ILE A 49 -6.86 4.20 2.06
C ILE A 49 -8.36 4.12 2.30
N TYR A 50 -9.12 3.51 1.38
CA TYR A 50 -10.56 3.38 1.54
C TYR A 50 -10.93 2.51 2.75
N GLN A 51 -10.35 1.32 2.90
CA GLN A 51 -10.63 0.46 4.07
C GLN A 51 -10.21 1.11 5.39
N SER A 52 -9.14 1.90 5.41
CA SER A 52 -8.74 2.66 6.62
C SER A 52 -9.81 3.67 7.01
N ARG A 53 -10.38 4.42 6.05
CA ARG A 53 -11.46 5.37 6.34
C ARG A 53 -12.73 4.68 6.85
N ILE A 54 -13.02 3.50 6.34
CA ILE A 54 -14.15 2.69 6.81
C ILE A 54 -13.89 2.20 8.24
N ALA A 55 -12.68 1.73 8.55
CA ALA A 55 -12.30 1.36 9.90
C ALA A 55 -12.39 2.54 10.88
N ASP A 56 -11.95 3.74 10.47
CA ASP A 56 -12.11 4.95 11.28
C ASP A 56 -13.58 5.28 11.53
N ALA A 57 -14.44 5.19 10.50
CA ALA A 57 -15.88 5.41 10.65
C ALA A 57 -16.56 4.39 11.58
N LEU A 58 -16.09 3.14 11.59
CA LEU A 58 -16.55 2.12 12.54
C LEU A 58 -16.18 2.47 13.98
N LEU A 59 -14.96 2.97 14.21
CA LEU A 59 -14.51 3.41 15.53
C LEU A 59 -15.31 4.63 16.03
N ASP A 60 -15.68 5.54 15.14
CA ASP A 60 -16.53 6.69 15.47
C ASP A 60 -17.97 6.25 15.83
N LEU A 61 -18.48 5.20 15.18
CA LEU A 61 -19.81 4.66 15.45
C LEU A 61 -19.86 3.84 16.75
N TYR A 62 -18.77 3.13 17.07
CA TYR A 62 -18.63 2.31 18.27
C TYR A 62 -17.39 2.69 19.08
N PRO A 63 -17.39 3.89 19.72
CA PRO A 63 -16.27 4.34 20.53
C PRO A 63 -16.16 3.47 21.80
N PHE A 64 -15.36 2.41 21.72
CA PHE A 64 -14.80 1.59 22.79
C PHE A 64 -15.70 1.19 24.00
N VAL A 65 -15.86 -0.14 24.11
CA VAL A 65 -16.02 -1.02 25.30
C VAL A 65 -17.38 -1.08 26.03
N GLU A 66 -18.18 -0.02 26.14
CA GLU A 66 -19.40 -0.10 26.98
C GLU A 66 -20.72 -0.36 26.24
N VAL A 67 -20.72 -0.35 24.89
CA VAL A 67 -21.96 -0.44 24.10
C VAL A 67 -21.90 -1.47 22.95
N PHE A 68 -21.24 -2.61 23.18
CA PHE A 68 -21.34 -3.74 22.24
C PHE A 68 -22.78 -4.28 22.10
N GLU A 69 -23.64 -4.05 23.10
CA GLU A 69 -25.06 -4.43 23.03
C GLU A 69 -25.83 -3.68 21.94
N THR A 70 -25.37 -2.50 21.50
CA THR A 70 -26.01 -1.75 20.42
C THR A 70 -25.35 -1.96 19.05
N ALA A 71 -24.26 -2.74 18.99
CA ALA A 71 -23.60 -3.00 17.72
C ALA A 71 -24.47 -3.90 16.85
N HIS A 72 -24.78 -3.45 15.63
CA HIS A 72 -25.62 -4.20 14.72
C HIS A 72 -24.89 -5.50 14.32
N PRO A 73 -25.48 -6.69 14.50
CA PRO A 73 -24.79 -7.95 14.25
C PRO A 73 -24.32 -8.08 12.78
N ASP A 74 -25.08 -7.51 11.85
CA ASP A 74 -24.72 -7.46 10.43
C ASP A 74 -23.44 -6.67 10.17
N LEU A 75 -23.22 -5.61 10.95
CA LEU A 75 -22.08 -4.71 10.81
C LEU A 75 -20.82 -5.33 11.45
N ILE A 76 -20.96 -6.02 12.59
CA ILE A 76 -19.89 -6.85 13.18
C ILE A 76 -19.45 -7.95 12.20
N ALA A 77 -20.42 -8.66 11.60
CA ALA A 77 -20.11 -9.71 10.64
C ALA A 77 -19.44 -9.15 9.37
N ALA A 78 -19.85 -7.96 8.92
CA ALA A 78 -19.23 -7.29 7.78
C ALA A 78 -17.81 -6.80 8.09
N GLU A 79 -17.57 -6.26 9.29
CA GLU A 79 -16.25 -5.87 9.77
C GLU A 79 -15.29 -7.06 9.79
N ALA A 80 -15.70 -8.18 10.38
CA ALA A 80 -14.89 -9.39 10.42
C ALA A 80 -14.47 -9.86 9.01
N GLN A 81 -15.40 -9.82 8.05
CA GLN A 81 -15.11 -10.15 6.64
C GLN A 81 -14.13 -9.15 6.00
N MET A 82 -14.28 -7.84 6.26
CA MET A 82 -13.36 -6.84 5.73
C MET A 82 -11.95 -7.06 6.26
N VAL A 83 -11.80 -7.30 7.58
CA VAL A 83 -10.51 -7.59 8.19
C VAL A 83 -9.84 -8.81 7.55
N GLU A 84 -10.61 -9.88 7.32
CA GLU A 84 -10.11 -11.09 6.68
C GLU A 84 -9.60 -10.82 5.25
N PHE A 85 -10.44 -10.22 4.40
CA PHE A 85 -10.10 -10.00 2.98
C PHE A 85 -9.01 -8.93 2.78
N CYS A 86 -8.96 -7.93 3.65
CA CYS A 86 -7.95 -6.87 3.60
C CYS A 86 -6.64 -7.26 4.29
N SER A 87 -6.59 -8.36 5.04
CA SER A 87 -5.40 -8.80 5.80
C SER A 87 -4.12 -8.89 4.95
N PRO A 88 -4.10 -9.46 3.72
CA PRO A 88 -2.89 -9.47 2.91
C PRO A 88 -2.37 -8.06 2.59
N LEU A 89 -3.27 -7.14 2.26
CA LEU A 89 -2.94 -5.75 1.94
C LEU A 89 -2.38 -5.02 3.16
N THR A 90 -3.03 -5.15 4.31
CA THR A 90 -2.55 -4.59 5.58
C THR A 90 -1.18 -5.15 5.95
N ARG A 91 -0.97 -6.47 5.83
CA ARG A 91 0.34 -7.11 6.09
C ARG A 91 1.43 -6.59 5.16
N ALA A 92 1.11 -6.36 3.88
CA ALA A 92 2.07 -5.81 2.92
C ALA A 92 2.48 -4.38 3.30
N VAL A 93 1.52 -3.52 3.63
CA VAL A 93 1.79 -2.14 4.07
C VAL A 93 2.61 -2.13 5.36
N LEU A 94 2.24 -2.94 6.36
CA LEU A 94 3.00 -3.04 7.61
C LEU A 94 4.45 -3.50 7.37
N THR A 95 4.65 -4.47 6.48
CA THR A 95 6.00 -4.93 6.11
C THR A 95 6.84 -3.80 5.54
N GLU A 96 6.26 -2.96 4.68
CA GLU A 96 6.94 -1.78 4.12
C GLU A 96 7.23 -0.70 5.16
N LEU A 97 6.28 -0.44 6.09
CA LEU A 97 6.48 0.51 7.19
C LEU A 97 7.59 0.08 8.15
N GLU A 98 7.81 -1.22 8.31
CA GLU A 98 8.95 -1.79 9.03
C GLU A 98 10.29 -1.71 8.26
N GLY A 99 10.29 -1.11 7.07
CA GLY A 99 11.46 -1.01 6.20
C GLY A 99 11.83 -2.32 5.49
N ARG A 100 10.94 -3.31 5.50
CA ARG A 100 11.13 -4.60 4.81
C ARG A 100 10.39 -4.61 3.48
N GLN A 101 10.85 -5.42 2.54
CA GLN A 101 10.10 -5.62 1.29
C GLN A 101 9.09 -6.77 1.46
N PRO A 102 7.83 -6.61 0.98
CA PRO A 102 6.87 -7.70 0.94
C PRO A 102 7.40 -8.86 0.09
N SER A 103 7.29 -10.08 0.62
CA SER A 103 7.64 -11.29 -0.12
C SER A 103 6.80 -11.42 -1.39
N LEU A 104 7.31 -12.10 -2.42
CA LEU A 104 6.57 -12.32 -3.67
C LEU A 104 5.22 -13.00 -3.44
N ARG A 105 5.17 -13.96 -2.51
CA ARG A 105 3.93 -14.62 -2.11
C ARG A 105 2.93 -13.60 -1.57
N LEU A 106 3.34 -12.73 -0.66
CA LEU A 106 2.47 -11.70 -0.10
C LEU A 106 1.98 -10.72 -1.17
N ARG A 107 2.83 -10.33 -2.12
CA ARG A 107 2.42 -9.48 -3.26
C ARG A 107 1.34 -10.15 -4.11
N ILE A 108 1.46 -11.46 -4.36
CA ILE A 108 0.43 -12.22 -5.08
C ILE A 108 -0.86 -12.28 -4.25
N GLU A 109 -0.77 -12.60 -2.95
CA GLU A 109 -1.94 -12.62 -2.05
C GLU A 109 -2.69 -11.29 -2.09
N VAL A 110 -1.98 -10.16 -2.04
CA VAL A 110 -2.55 -8.81 -2.21
C VAL A 110 -3.27 -8.68 -3.54
N MET A 111 -2.62 -9.00 -4.66
CA MET A 111 -3.25 -8.85 -5.98
C MET A 111 -4.51 -9.69 -6.13
N THR A 112 -4.56 -10.87 -5.51
CA THR A 112 -5.73 -11.75 -5.57
C THR A 112 -6.84 -11.37 -4.59
N SER A 113 -6.55 -10.60 -3.53
CA SER A 113 -7.55 -10.26 -2.51
C SER A 113 -8.07 -8.81 -2.59
N ILE A 114 -7.47 -7.96 -3.44
CA ILE A 114 -7.85 -6.54 -3.58
C ILE A 114 -9.35 -6.36 -3.87
N ASP A 115 -9.90 -7.17 -4.77
CA ASP A 115 -11.31 -7.11 -5.17
C ASP A 115 -12.26 -7.43 -4.00
N ASP A 116 -11.92 -8.45 -3.22
CA ASP A 116 -12.70 -8.86 -2.05
C ASP A 116 -12.62 -7.84 -0.92
N CYS A 117 -11.42 -7.30 -0.67
CA CYS A 117 -11.22 -6.23 0.31
C CYS A 117 -12.04 -4.98 -0.04
N GLU A 118 -12.00 -4.53 -1.30
CA GLU A 118 -12.77 -3.38 -1.78
C GLU A 118 -14.28 -3.61 -1.64
N ARG A 119 -14.77 -4.80 -2.03
CA ARG A 119 -16.19 -5.16 -1.86
C ARG A 119 -16.64 -5.19 -0.41
N ALA A 120 -15.80 -5.73 0.48
CA ALA A 120 -16.10 -5.82 1.91
C ALA A 120 -16.15 -4.44 2.56
N ALA A 121 -15.20 -3.56 2.24
CA ALA A 121 -15.23 -2.17 2.69
C ALA A 121 -16.51 -1.45 2.22
N HIS A 122 -16.89 -1.61 0.94
CA HIS A 122 -18.15 -1.05 0.42
C HIS A 122 -19.41 -1.62 1.08
N LYS A 123 -19.37 -2.88 1.56
CA LYS A 123 -20.50 -3.48 2.29
C LYS A 123 -20.73 -2.75 3.60
N ILE A 124 -19.67 -2.47 4.35
CA ILE A 124 -19.76 -1.72 5.60
C ILE A 124 -20.23 -0.29 5.33
N ASP A 125 -19.67 0.37 4.32
CA ASP A 125 -20.06 1.74 3.94
C ASP A 125 -21.57 1.85 3.66
N ARG A 126 -22.15 0.85 2.98
CA ARG A 126 -23.60 0.78 2.77
C ARG A 126 -24.38 0.56 4.06
N LEU A 127 -23.87 -0.22 5.01
CA LEU A 127 -24.52 -0.49 6.28
C LEU A 127 -24.50 0.76 7.19
N ILE A 128 -23.38 1.48 7.23
CA ILE A 128 -23.24 2.72 8.00
C ILE A 128 -24.16 3.82 7.45
N ASN A 129 -24.25 3.94 6.12
CA ASN A 129 -25.05 4.98 5.46
C ASN A 129 -26.48 4.53 5.12
N ALA A 130 -26.90 3.32 5.52
CA ALA A 130 -28.26 2.88 5.32
C ALA A 130 -29.21 3.73 6.17
N PRO A 131 -30.40 4.10 5.66
CA PRO A 131 -31.43 4.70 6.50
C PRO A 131 -31.76 3.74 7.65
N PRO A 132 -32.03 4.26 8.86
CA PRO A 132 -32.32 3.43 10.02
C PRO A 132 -33.49 2.51 9.71
N GLN A 133 -33.22 1.21 9.64
CA GLN A 133 -34.26 0.21 9.48
C GLN A 133 -35.04 0.14 10.79
N PRO A 134 -36.39 0.11 10.77
CA PRO A 134 -37.16 -0.14 11.97
C PRO A 134 -36.74 -1.50 12.52
N TYR A 135 -36.19 -1.51 13.73
CA TYR A 135 -35.82 -2.72 14.45
C TYR A 135 -37.08 -3.60 14.60
N ASN A 136 -37.20 -4.62 13.75
CA ASN A 136 -38.18 -5.67 13.91
C ASN A 136 -37.56 -6.69 14.86
N GLY A 137 -37.79 -6.50 16.16
CA GLY A 137 -37.49 -7.48 17.21
C GLY A 137 -38.36 -8.73 17.08
N GLY A 138 -38.27 -9.40 15.93
CA GLY A 138 -39.05 -10.57 15.57
C GLY A 138 -38.54 -11.81 16.28
N ASN A 139 -39.17 -12.08 17.43
CA ASN A 139 -39.38 -13.37 18.08
C ASN A 139 -38.24 -14.41 17.97
N ALA A 140 -37.46 -14.49 19.04
CA ALA A 140 -36.93 -15.77 19.47
C ALA A 140 -38.11 -16.73 19.71
N ILE A 141 -38.13 -17.87 19.01
CA ILE A 141 -38.93 -19.04 19.36
C ILE A 141 -37.97 -20.07 19.93
#